data_AF-A0A7W5BMY7-F1
#
_entry.id   AF-A0A7W5BMY7-F1
#
_cell.length_a   1.000
_cell.length_b   1.000
_cell.length_c   1.000
_cell.angle_alpha   90.00
_cell.angle_beta   90.00
_cell.angle_gamma   90.00
#
_symmetry.space_group_name_H-M   'P 1'
#
loop_
_entity.id
_entity.type
_entity.pdbx_description
1 polymer ?
#
loop_
_entity_poly.entity_id
_entity_poly.type
_entity_poly.pdbx_seq_one_letter_code
_entity_poly.pdbx_strand_id
1 'polypeptide(L)'
;MTDQIIWLNAPGDIAQFHVEHHRCDPPGDGEIGIRHEAIGTNFLDVYHRKGIYPMPSYPSVIGAEAAGIVEDVGPGVVLPVLAGFSGRIHAAIFSF
;
A
#
# COMPACT_ATOMS: atom_id res chain seq x y z
N MET A 1 -15.38 -4.20 -4.49
CA MET A 1 -14.80 -3.82 -5.80
C MET A 1 -13.54 -4.65 -5.98
N THR A 2 -13.01 -4.77 -7.19
CA THR A 2 -11.71 -5.41 -7.43
C THR A 2 -10.67 -4.32 -7.57
N ASP A 3 -9.62 -4.37 -6.76
CA ASP A 3 -8.54 -3.39 -6.70
C ASP A 3 -7.55 -3.62 -7.84
N GLN A 4 -6.86 -2.56 -8.27
CA GLN A 4 -5.79 -2.67 -9.24
C GLN A 4 -4.44 -2.68 -8.51
N ILE A 5 -3.66 -3.72 -8.74
CA ILE A 5 -2.32 -3.88 -8.17
C ILE A 5 -1.29 -3.84 -9.28
N ILE A 6 -0.22 -3.08 -9.08
CA ILE A 6 0.95 -3.07 -9.95
C ILE A 6 1.96 -4.07 -9.38
N TRP A 7 2.17 -5.17 -10.09
CA TRP A 7 3.07 -6.25 -9.71
C TRP A 7 4.39 -6.14 -10.45
N LEU A 8 5.49 -6.36 -9.75
CA LEU A 8 6.83 -6.55 -10.29
C LEU A 8 7.09 -8.05 -10.47
N ASN A 9 7.30 -8.50 -11.71
CA ASN A 9 7.50 -9.93 -12.05
C ASN A 9 8.92 -10.45 -11.75
N ALA A 10 9.92 -9.60 -11.89
CA ALA A 10 11.33 -9.88 -11.61
C ALA A 10 12.11 -8.55 -11.61
N PRO A 11 13.38 -8.52 -11.15
CA PRO A 11 14.25 -7.38 -11.38
C PRO A 11 14.43 -7.07 -12.87
N GLY A 12 14.43 -5.80 -13.26
CA GLY A 12 14.66 -5.43 -14.65
C GLY A 12 14.32 -3.98 -15.00
N ASP A 13 13.92 -3.75 -16.25
CA ASP A 13 13.44 -2.46 -16.73
C ASP A 13 11.96 -2.22 -16.31
N ILE A 14 11.26 -1.30 -16.98
CA ILE A 14 9.87 -1.00 -16.66
C ILE A 14 8.89 -2.06 -17.17
N ALA A 15 9.30 -2.94 -18.10
CA ALA A 15 8.45 -3.98 -18.66
C ALA A 15 8.21 -5.13 -17.66
N GLN A 16 8.91 -5.13 -16.52
CA GLN A 16 8.65 -6.07 -15.43
C GLN A 16 7.42 -5.72 -14.61
N PHE A 17 6.83 -4.53 -14.80
CA PHE A 17 5.56 -4.18 -14.19
C PHE A 17 4.39 -4.64 -15.04
N HIS A 18 3.35 -5.15 -14.37
CA HIS A 18 2.05 -5.37 -14.96
C HIS A 18 0.94 -5.07 -13.96
N VAL A 19 -0.25 -4.78 -14.46
CA VAL A 19 -1.43 -4.53 -13.63
C VAL A 19 -2.26 -5.80 -13.58
N GLU A 20 -2.66 -6.19 -12.37
CA GLU A 20 -3.63 -7.25 -12.14
C GLU A 20 -4.77 -6.73 -11.26
N HIS A 21 -5.96 -7.29 -11.45
CA HIS A 21 -7.08 -7.01 -10.55
C HIS A 21 -7.07 -8.04 -9.42
N HIS A 22 -7.02 -7.56 -8.19
CA HIS A 22 -7.03 -8.40 -7.01
C HIS A 22 -8.12 -7.95 -6.05
N ARG A 23 -8.70 -8.87 -5.29
CA ARG A 23 -9.60 -8.50 -4.19
C ARG A 23 -8.77 -8.53 -2.91
N CYS A 24 -8.61 -7.38 -2.27
CA CYS A 24 -7.98 -7.36 -0.95
C CYS A 24 -8.84 -8.08 0.09
N ASP A 25 -8.18 -8.82 0.96
CA ASP A 25 -8.82 -9.38 2.15
C ASP A 25 -9.19 -8.25 3.11
N PRO A 26 -10.27 -8.39 3.91
CA PRO A 26 -10.58 -7.44 4.96
C PRO A 26 -9.42 -7.29 5.96
N PRO A 27 -9.23 -6.11 6.57
CA PRO A 27 -8.15 -5.87 7.52
C PRO A 27 -8.22 -6.82 8.74
N GLY A 28 -7.07 -7.37 9.13
CA GLY A 28 -6.89 -8.18 10.31
C GLY A 28 -6.85 -7.38 11.62
N ASP A 29 -6.49 -8.06 12.72
CA ASP A 29 -6.33 -7.42 14.03
C ASP A 29 -5.20 -6.36 13.99
N GLY A 30 -5.51 -5.13 14.41
CA GLY A 30 -4.60 -4.00 14.37
C GLY A 30 -4.40 -3.35 13.00
N GLU A 31 -5.13 -3.79 11.96
CA GLU A 31 -5.00 -3.28 10.60
C GLU A 31 -6.16 -2.38 10.18
N ILE A 32 -5.92 -1.52 9.19
CA ILE A 32 -6.95 -0.72 8.52
C ILE A 32 -6.91 -0.95 7.02
N GLY A 33 -8.08 -0.94 6.38
CA GLY A 33 -8.21 -0.91 4.93
C GLY A 33 -8.19 0.53 4.44
N ILE A 34 -7.29 0.85 3.50
CA ILE A 34 -7.19 2.18 2.91
C ILE A 34 -7.42 2.09 1.41
N ARG A 35 -8.44 2.81 0.93
CA ARG A 35 -8.57 3.09 -0.50
C ARG A 35 -7.60 4.20 -0.89
N HIS A 36 -6.50 3.82 -1.55
CA HIS A 36 -5.50 4.77 -2.01
C HIS A 36 -6.10 5.80 -3.00
N GLU A 37 -5.79 7.07 -2.78
CA GLU A 37 -6.09 8.18 -3.70
C GLU A 37 -4.82 8.72 -4.35
N ALA A 38 -3.67 8.53 -3.70
CA ALA A 38 -2.35 8.81 -4.25
C ALA A 38 -1.32 7.82 -3.70
N ILE A 39 -0.27 7.56 -4.49
CA ILE A 39 0.92 6.82 -4.07
C ILE A 39 2.15 7.67 -4.31
N GLY A 40 3.10 7.62 -3.37
CA GLY A 40 4.41 8.23 -3.49
C GLY A 40 5.39 7.29 -4.18
N THR A 41 6.36 7.87 -4.88
CA THR A 41 7.46 7.12 -5.50
C THR A 41 8.78 7.63 -4.96
N ASN A 42 9.64 6.72 -4.55
CA ASN A 42 10.95 7.00 -3.99
C ASN A 42 12.05 6.33 -4.84
N PHE A 43 13.30 6.77 -4.71
CA PHE A 43 14.45 6.08 -5.30
C PHE A 43 14.56 4.63 -4.85
N LEU A 44 14.10 4.32 -3.64
CA LEU A 44 14.05 2.95 -3.12
C LEU A 44 13.25 2.01 -4.04
N ASP A 45 12.17 2.48 -4.67
CA ASP A 45 11.37 1.68 -5.60
C ASP A 45 12.16 1.33 -6.86
N VAL A 46 13.05 2.22 -7.31
CA VAL A 46 13.97 1.95 -8.41
C VAL A 46 14.99 0.89 -8.01
N TYR A 47 15.46 0.90 -6.77
CA TYR A 47 16.40 -0.10 -6.26
C TYR A 47 15.76 -1.48 -6.13
N HIS A 48 14.51 -1.55 -5.66
CA HIS A 48 13.71 -2.78 -5.67
C HIS A 48 13.49 -3.29 -7.11
N ARG A 49 13.02 -2.43 -8.01
CA ARG A 49 12.79 -2.77 -9.43
C ARG A 49 14.06 -3.26 -10.12
N LYS A 50 15.22 -2.68 -9.81
CA LYS A 50 16.51 -3.10 -10.37
C LYS A 50 17.10 -4.32 -9.66
N GLY A 51 16.54 -4.77 -8.55
CA GLY A 51 17.05 -5.88 -7.74
C GLY A 51 18.33 -5.56 -6.95
N ILE A 52 18.66 -4.27 -6.77
CA ILE A 52 19.76 -3.83 -5.89
C ILE A 52 19.41 -4.17 -4.44
N TYR A 53 18.15 -3.93 -4.08
CA TYR A 53 17.51 -4.46 -2.88
C TYR A 53 16.46 -5.47 -3.35
N PRO A 54 16.76 -6.78 -3.36
CA PRO A 54 15.85 -7.77 -3.92
C PRO A 54 14.67 -8.02 -2.98
N MET A 55 13.48 -8.21 -3.57
CA MET A 55 12.32 -8.71 -2.83
C MET A 55 12.52 -10.18 -2.43
N PRO A 56 11.91 -10.65 -1.32
CA PRO A 56 12.03 -12.05 -0.88
C PRO A 56 11.50 -13.08 -1.89
N SER A 57 10.50 -12.70 -2.69
CA SER A 57 9.89 -13.53 -3.73
C SER A 57 9.36 -12.66 -4.88
N TYR A 58 9.04 -13.29 -6.01
CA TYR A 58 8.34 -12.65 -7.12
C TYR A 58 7.18 -13.55 -7.59
N PRO A 59 6.07 -12.97 -8.10
CA PRO A 59 5.80 -11.54 -8.24
C PRO A 59 5.67 -10.83 -6.89
N SER A 60 5.99 -9.54 -6.86
CA SER A 60 5.96 -8.71 -5.65
C SER A 60 5.31 -7.36 -5.90
N VAL A 61 4.70 -6.78 -4.87
CA VAL A 61 4.28 -5.37 -4.85
C VAL A 61 5.38 -4.55 -4.19
N ILE A 62 5.71 -3.40 -4.78
CA ILE A 62 6.69 -2.44 -4.24
C ILE A 62 6.00 -1.08 -4.05
N GLY A 63 6.66 -0.17 -3.33
CA GLY A 63 6.08 1.10 -2.91
C GLY A 63 5.70 1.05 -1.43
N ALA A 64 6.13 2.06 -0.68
CA ALA A 64 5.90 2.17 0.75
C ALA A 64 5.16 3.45 1.15
N GLU A 65 4.73 4.25 0.16
CA GLU A 65 4.15 5.56 0.36
C GLU A 65 2.76 5.63 -0.31
N ALA A 66 1.71 5.85 0.49
CA ALA A 66 0.36 6.08 -0.01
C ALA A 66 -0.45 7.02 0.89
N ALA A 67 -1.42 7.71 0.29
CA ALA A 67 -2.43 8.49 0.98
C ALA A 67 -3.81 8.13 0.43
N GLY A 68 -4.81 8.08 1.30
CA GLY A 68 -6.15 7.67 0.90
C GLY A 68 -7.18 7.80 2.01
N ILE A 69 -8.32 7.14 1.81
CA ILE A 69 -9.43 7.13 2.75
C ILE A 69 -9.46 5.78 3.46
N VAL A 70 -9.55 5.80 4.78
CA VAL A 70 -9.84 4.59 5.57
C VAL A 70 -11.26 4.14 5.24
N GLU A 71 -11.40 2.95 4.65
CA GLU A 71 -12.68 2.38 4.24
C GLU A 71 -13.14 1.24 5.14
N ASP A 72 -12.21 0.57 5.82
CA ASP A 72 -12.51 -0.50 6.77
C ASP A 72 -11.51 -0.46 7.94
N VAL A 73 -11.94 -0.94 9.10
CA VAL A 73 -11.16 -0.93 10.34
C VAL A 73 -11.24 -2.31 10.97
N GLY A 74 -10.07 -2.97 11.08
CA GLY A 74 -9.96 -4.27 11.69
C GLY A 74 -10.16 -4.23 13.21
N PRO A 75 -10.36 -5.39 13.85
CA PRO A 75 -10.43 -5.50 15.31
C PRO A 75 -9.19 -4.89 15.98
N GLY A 76 -9.34 -4.43 17.23
CA GLY A 76 -8.20 -3.93 18.01
C GLY A 76 -7.68 -2.54 17.62
N VAL A 77 -8.10 -1.99 16.48
CA VAL A 77 -7.75 -0.62 16.09
C VAL A 77 -8.53 0.38 16.94
N VAL A 78 -7.81 1.10 17.80
CA VAL A 78 -8.32 2.24 18.53
C VAL A 78 -8.03 3.51 17.74
N LEU A 79 -9.00 3.96 16.95
CA LEU A 79 -8.94 5.32 16.45
C LEU A 79 -9.04 6.25 17.66
N PRO A 80 -8.14 7.23 17.84
CA PRO A 80 -8.35 8.30 18.80
C PRO A 80 -9.52 9.14 18.28
N VAL A 81 -10.74 8.65 18.49
CA VAL A 81 -11.95 9.41 18.23
C VAL A 81 -11.95 10.48 19.30
N LEU A 82 -11.42 11.67 18.98
CA LEU A 82 -11.97 12.88 19.54
C LEU A 82 -13.46 12.84 19.18
N ALA A 83 -14.30 12.53 20.16
CA ALA A 83 -15.74 12.57 19.99
C ALA A 83 -16.11 13.92 19.33
N GLY A 84 -16.58 13.86 18.08
CA GLY A 84 -16.96 15.05 17.29
C GLY A 84 -16.08 15.39 16.07
N PHE A 85 -15.08 14.59 15.70
CA PHE A 85 -14.31 14.85 14.48
C PHE A 85 -15.05 14.38 13.22
N SER A 86 -15.54 15.31 12.39
CA SER A 86 -16.07 15.05 11.03
C SER A 86 -15.02 15.21 9.93
N GLY A 87 -13.73 15.27 10.30
CA GLY A 87 -12.63 15.55 9.40
C GLY A 87 -11.91 14.29 8.88
N ARG A 88 -11.30 14.44 7.70
CA ARG A 88 -10.50 13.40 7.04
C ARG A 88 -9.25 13.08 7.86
N ILE A 89 -9.03 11.80 8.16
CA ILE A 89 -7.74 11.31 8.67
C ILE A 89 -6.82 11.14 7.46
N HIS A 90 -5.83 12.02 7.31
CA HIS A 90 -4.68 11.74 6.45
C HIS A 90 -3.70 10.93 7.29
N ALA A 91 -3.67 9.61 7.10
CA ALA A 91 -2.62 8.79 7.68
C ALA A 91 -1.27 9.22 7.08
N ALA A 92 -0.35 9.66 7.94
CA ALA A 92 1.02 9.94 7.57
C ALA A 92 1.77 8.61 7.44
N ILE A 93 2.39 8.41 6.28
CA ILE A 93 3.28 7.29 6.00
C ILE A 93 4.45 7.35 6.96
N PHE A 94 4.64 6.31 7.78
CA PHE A 94 5.90 6.08 8.47
C PHE A 94 6.76 5.16 7.61
N SER A 95 7.75 5.75 6.93
CA SER A 95 8.91 5.03 6.44
C SER A 95 9.97 5.01 7.53
N PHE A 96 10.39 3.82 7.95
CA PHE A 96 11.73 3.59 8.51
C PHE A 96 12.32 2.36 7.84
#